data_AF-A0A7X7FK32-F1
#
_entry.id   AF-A0A7X7FK32-F1
#
_cell.length_a   1.000
_cell.length_b   1.000
_cell.length_c   1.000
_cell.angle_alpha   90.00
_cell.angle_beta   90.00
_cell.angle_gamma   90.00
#
_symmetry.space_group_name_H-M   'P 1'
#
loop_
_entity.id
_entity.type
_entity.pdbx_description
1 polymer ?
#
loop_
_entity_poly.entity_id
_entity_poly.type
_entity_poly.pdbx_seq_one_letter_code
_entity_poly.pdbx_strand_id
1 'polypeptide(L)'
;RSPGRPVSPLTLEQLQSFNAPMLSRNPVLHYVFSRMGLAEERGLGLKSIRTGAQQAGLPLPTYRWEDPYLVLRVLRSPKAATQALRKDVREALSRAEQDGWQWLSTTGRAKSSQYAAAQAIDDRVARRHLNHFVQLGLARKSGAGKNTVFEVVP
;
A
#
# COMPACT_ATOMS: atom_id res chain seq x y z
N ARG A 1 16.43 2.74 -1.07
CA ARG A 1 16.70 2.17 0.28
C ARG A 1 17.45 3.22 1.06
N SER A 2 17.07 3.49 2.31
CA SER A 2 17.65 4.56 3.12
C SER A 2 18.16 3.96 4.44
N PRO A 3 19.40 4.24 4.87
CA PRO A 3 19.92 3.72 6.13
C PRO A 3 19.20 4.34 7.33
N GLY A 4 18.97 3.52 8.37
CA GLY A 4 18.40 3.96 9.64
C GLY A 4 16.87 3.84 9.72
N ARG A 5 16.38 3.51 10.93
CA ARG A 5 14.94 3.36 11.23
C ARG A 5 14.20 4.70 11.18
N PRO A 6 12.86 4.72 11.11
CA PRO A 6 12.09 5.92 11.42
C PRO A 6 12.52 6.55 12.76
N VAL A 7 12.60 7.89 12.82
CA VAL A 7 13.01 8.60 14.05
C VAL A 7 11.85 8.60 15.03
N SER A 8 12.07 8.16 16.27
CA SER A 8 11.05 8.21 17.33
C SER A 8 10.43 9.61 17.45
N PRO A 9 9.09 9.73 17.58
CA PRO A 9 8.07 8.68 17.73
C PRO A 9 7.50 8.11 16.42
N LEU A 10 8.09 8.39 15.25
CA LEU A 10 7.60 7.87 13.96
C LEU A 10 7.66 6.35 13.93
N THR A 11 6.57 5.71 13.53
CA THR A 11 6.50 4.25 13.35
C THR A 11 6.40 3.83 11.89
N LEU A 12 6.69 2.56 11.60
CA LEU A 12 6.56 2.01 10.25
C LEU A 12 5.09 1.99 9.80
N GLU A 13 4.16 1.73 10.73
CA GLU A 13 2.72 1.71 10.48
C GLU A 13 2.20 3.11 10.10
N GLN A 14 2.74 4.16 10.70
CA GLN A 14 2.41 5.55 10.34
C GLN A 14 2.88 5.90 8.92
N LEU A 15 4.08 5.45 8.53
CA LEU A 15 4.57 5.61 7.15
C LEU A 15 3.69 4.82 6.17
N GLN A 16 3.35 3.59 6.52
CA GLN A 16 2.53 2.70 5.69
C GLN A 16 1.09 3.18 5.51
N SER A 17 0.52 3.84 6.52
CA SER A 17 -0.80 4.48 6.44
C SER A 17 -0.77 5.84 5.74
N PHE A 18 0.42 6.33 5.36
CA PHE A 18 0.64 7.67 4.80
C PHE A 18 0.10 8.78 5.71
N ASN A 19 0.12 8.56 7.03
CA ASN A 19 -0.39 9.47 8.04
C ASN A 19 0.64 9.68 9.17
N ALA A 20 1.89 9.93 8.76
CA ALA A 20 2.97 10.20 9.69
C ALA A 20 3.00 11.69 10.08
N PRO A 21 3.32 12.02 11.34
CA PRO A 21 3.46 13.41 11.77
C PRO A 21 4.64 14.10 11.05
N MET A 22 4.61 15.44 11.06
CA MET A 22 5.57 16.32 10.38
C MET A 22 6.92 16.40 11.11
N LEU A 23 7.60 15.26 11.27
CA LEU A 23 8.89 15.16 11.94
C LEU A 23 10.01 14.88 10.93
N SER A 24 11.02 15.74 10.92
CA SER A 24 12.21 15.57 10.08
C SER A 24 13.42 15.19 10.94
N ARG A 25 14.19 14.19 10.48
CA ARG A 25 15.48 13.84 11.06
C ARG A 25 16.49 14.99 10.94
N ASN A 26 16.45 15.71 9.81
CA ASN A 26 17.32 16.86 9.56
C ASN A 26 16.46 18.05 9.07
N PRO A 27 15.93 18.87 10.00
CA PRO A 27 15.06 19.97 9.65
C PRO A 27 15.75 21.06 8.82
N VAL A 28 17.06 21.27 9.01
CA VAL A 28 17.87 22.24 8.26
C VAL A 28 18.00 21.80 6.80
N LEU A 29 18.31 20.52 6.57
CA LEU A 29 18.40 19.98 5.20
C LEU A 29 17.05 20.06 4.47
N HIS A 30 15.95 19.71 5.13
CA HIS A 30 14.61 19.86 4.55
C HIS A 30 14.32 21.32 4.19
N TYR A 31 14.69 22.26 5.06
CA TYR A 31 14.48 23.69 4.83
C TYR A 31 15.22 24.15 3.56
N VAL A 32 16.49 23.76 3.40
CA VAL A 32 17.26 24.09 2.19
C VAL A 32 16.58 23.55 0.93
N PHE A 33 16.17 22.27 0.90
CA PHE A 33 15.49 21.70 -0.26
C PHE A 33 14.14 22.35 -0.55
N SER A 34 13.38 22.72 0.48
CA SER A 34 12.12 23.42 0.33
C SER A 34 12.33 24.83 -0.25
N ARG A 35 13.33 25.58 0.22
CA ARG A 35 13.70 26.90 -0.33
C ARG A 35 14.16 26.85 -1.78
N MET A 36 14.75 25.73 -2.19
CA MET A 36 15.15 25.47 -3.58
C MET A 36 14.01 24.96 -4.47
N GLY A 37 12.82 24.72 -3.92
CA GLY A 37 11.70 24.12 -4.66
C GLY A 37 11.89 22.64 -5.02
N LEU A 38 12.82 21.95 -4.36
CA LEU A 38 13.15 20.53 -4.60
C LEU A 38 12.39 19.57 -3.69
N ALA A 39 11.75 20.10 -2.64
CA ALA A 39 10.92 19.33 -1.73
C ALA A 39 9.65 20.11 -1.40
N GLU A 40 8.54 19.38 -1.29
CA GLU A 40 7.27 19.93 -0.82
C GLU A 40 7.38 20.41 0.64
N GLU A 41 6.36 21.15 1.09
CA GLU A 41 6.22 21.47 2.50
C GLU A 41 6.18 20.18 3.35
N ARG A 42 6.65 20.29 4.59
CA ARG A 42 6.69 19.15 5.52
C ARG A 42 5.30 18.53 5.63
N GLY A 43 5.23 17.20 5.62
CA GLY A 43 3.97 16.46 5.76
C GLY A 43 3.17 16.25 4.48
N LEU A 44 3.49 16.92 3.37
CA LEU A 44 2.75 16.74 2.12
C LEU A 44 3.23 15.51 1.33
N GLY A 45 4.54 15.24 1.31
CA GLY A 45 5.13 14.21 0.44
C GLY A 45 4.50 12.82 0.53
N LEU A 46 4.14 12.34 1.72
CA LEU A 46 3.49 11.02 1.86
C LEU A 46 2.10 11.00 1.22
N LYS A 47 1.32 12.07 1.42
CA LYS A 47 -0.01 12.23 0.82
C LYS A 47 0.09 12.38 -0.69
N SER A 48 1.05 13.15 -1.19
CA SER A 48 1.32 13.33 -2.62
C SER A 48 1.68 12.01 -3.28
N ILE A 49 2.58 11.22 -2.68
CA ILE A 49 2.97 9.89 -3.17
C ILE A 49 1.75 8.95 -3.27
N ARG A 50 0.93 8.89 -2.20
CA ARG A 50 -0.29 8.07 -2.19
C ARG A 50 -1.28 8.50 -3.26
N THR A 51 -1.57 9.79 -3.33
CA THR A 51 -2.57 10.36 -4.24
C THR A 51 -2.12 10.19 -5.69
N GLY A 52 -0.85 10.44 -5.98
CA GLY A 52 -0.27 10.25 -7.31
C GLY A 52 -0.32 8.79 -7.76
N ALA A 53 -0.02 7.84 -6.86
CA ALA A 53 -0.16 6.42 -7.18
C ALA A 53 -1.63 6.05 -7.52
N GLN A 54 -2.58 6.51 -6.71
CA GLN A 54 -4.01 6.24 -6.94
C GLN A 54 -4.52 6.85 -8.25
N GLN A 55 -4.16 8.10 -8.55
CA GLN A 55 -4.55 8.78 -9.78
C GLN A 55 -3.94 8.11 -11.03
N ALA A 56 -2.73 7.58 -10.90
CA ALA A 56 -2.08 6.81 -11.96
C ALA A 56 -2.55 5.35 -12.04
N GLY A 57 -3.47 4.92 -11.18
CA GLY A 57 -3.93 3.53 -11.12
C GLY A 57 -2.87 2.53 -10.63
N LEU A 58 -1.80 3.02 -9.99
CA LEU A 58 -0.66 2.22 -9.55
C LEU A 58 -0.88 1.63 -8.15
N PRO A 59 -0.28 0.46 -7.86
CA PRO A 59 -0.26 -0.09 -6.52
C PRO A 59 0.30 0.93 -5.51
N LEU A 60 -0.31 1.00 -4.31
CA LEU A 60 0.18 1.87 -3.27
C LEU A 60 1.61 1.50 -2.89
N PRO A 61 2.50 2.49 -2.69
CA PRO A 61 3.84 2.22 -2.20
C PRO A 61 3.84 1.55 -0.83
N THR A 62 4.83 0.68 -0.59
CA THR A 62 4.97 -0.05 0.68
C THR A 62 6.28 0.32 1.36
N TYR A 63 6.23 0.49 2.69
CA TYR A 63 7.39 0.70 3.54
C TYR A 63 7.71 -0.58 4.30
N ARG A 64 8.98 -0.98 4.32
CA ARG A 64 9.47 -2.11 5.11
C ARG A 64 10.78 -1.76 5.81
N TRP A 65 11.01 -2.37 6.97
CA TRP A 65 12.31 -2.38 7.62
C TRP A 65 13.06 -3.65 7.22
N GLU A 66 14.17 -3.48 6.51
CA GLU A 66 15.12 -4.54 6.16
C GLU A 66 16.47 -4.13 6.78
N ASP A 67 16.74 -4.57 8.00
CA ASP A 67 17.90 -4.11 8.78
C ASP A 67 19.19 -4.09 7.94
N PRO A 68 19.92 -2.96 7.85
CA PRO A 68 19.77 -1.68 8.56
C PRO A 68 19.02 -0.57 7.77
N TYR A 69 18.14 -0.92 6.84
CA TYR A 69 17.51 -0.02 5.87
C TYR A 69 15.99 0.12 5.99
N LEU A 70 15.51 1.36 5.86
CA LEU A 70 14.14 1.67 5.48
C LEU A 70 13.99 1.52 3.96
N VAL A 71 13.05 0.69 3.54
CA VAL A 71 12.80 0.38 2.13
C VAL A 71 11.43 0.91 1.73
N LEU A 72 11.42 1.89 0.82
CA LEU A 72 10.23 2.30 0.08
C LEU A 72 10.21 1.54 -1.25
N ARG A 73 9.16 0.76 -1.49
CA ARG A 73 8.92 0.06 -2.75
C ARG A 73 7.79 0.74 -3.49
N VAL A 74 8.06 1.14 -4.74
CA VAL A 74 7.09 1.74 -5.67
C VAL A 74 6.96 0.82 -6.87
N LEU A 75 5.74 0.36 -7.14
CA LEU A 75 5.44 -0.48 -8.29
C LEU A 75 4.97 0.41 -9.45
N ARG A 76 5.53 0.19 -10.64
CA ARG A 76 5.32 1.05 -11.81
C ARG A 76 4.21 0.57 -12.75
N SER A 77 3.50 -0.49 -12.38
CA SER A 77 2.32 -0.95 -13.09
C SER A 77 1.42 -1.77 -12.15
N PRO A 78 0.12 -1.90 -12.45
CA PRO A 78 -0.76 -2.82 -11.72
C PRO A 78 -0.22 -4.26 -11.76
N LYS A 79 0.18 -4.74 -12.94
CA LYS A 79 0.76 -6.08 -13.15
C LYS A 79 2.01 -6.35 -12.29
N ALA A 80 2.77 -5.32 -11.94
CA ALA A 80 3.92 -5.50 -11.05
C ALA A 80 3.49 -5.96 -9.64
N ALA A 81 2.24 -5.71 -9.21
CA ALA A 81 1.72 -6.18 -7.92
C ALA A 81 1.61 -7.71 -7.85
N THR A 82 1.24 -8.36 -8.96
CA THR A 82 1.18 -9.84 -9.04
C THR A 82 2.56 -10.43 -9.28
N GLN A 83 3.40 -9.77 -10.09
CA GLN A 83 4.77 -10.22 -10.37
C GLN A 83 5.68 -10.13 -9.14
N ALA A 84 5.42 -9.19 -8.22
CA ALA A 84 6.16 -9.04 -6.98
C ALA A 84 5.78 -10.09 -5.91
N LEU A 85 4.72 -10.87 -6.12
CA LEU A 85 4.36 -11.97 -5.23
C LEU A 85 5.38 -13.10 -5.34
N ARG A 86 5.56 -13.85 -4.25
CA ARG A 86 6.29 -15.11 -4.31
C ARG A 86 5.64 -16.04 -5.33
N LYS A 87 6.45 -16.86 -6.00
CA LYS A 87 6.02 -17.74 -7.10
C LYS A 87 4.85 -18.65 -6.68
N ASP A 88 4.97 -19.30 -5.53
CA ASP A 88 3.94 -20.18 -4.95
C ASP A 88 2.61 -19.45 -4.71
N VAL A 89 2.67 -18.24 -4.15
CA VAL A 89 1.47 -17.42 -3.92
C VAL A 89 0.84 -16.98 -5.24
N ARG A 90 1.65 -16.57 -6.22
CA ARG A 90 1.16 -16.16 -7.53
C ARG A 90 0.49 -17.31 -8.29
N GLU A 91 1.06 -18.51 -8.22
CA GLU A 91 0.52 -19.71 -8.86
C GLU A 91 -0.76 -20.21 -8.19
N ALA A 92 -0.95 -19.92 -6.90
CA ALA A 92 -2.20 -20.19 -6.19
C ALA A 92 -3.37 -19.28 -6.62
N LEU A 93 -3.09 -18.13 -7.28
CA LEU A 93 -4.12 -17.20 -7.73
C LEU A 93 -4.59 -17.52 -9.15
N SER A 94 -5.91 -17.65 -9.33
CA SER A 94 -6.52 -17.65 -10.66
C SER A 94 -6.30 -16.32 -11.38
N ARG A 95 -6.52 -16.28 -12.70
CA ARG A 95 -6.39 -15.02 -13.48
C ARG A 95 -7.30 -13.91 -12.94
N ALA A 96 -8.55 -14.24 -12.60
CA ALA A 96 -9.50 -13.29 -12.02
C ALA A 96 -9.02 -12.76 -10.64
N GLU A 97 -8.41 -13.61 -9.83
CA GLU A 97 -7.83 -13.20 -8.55
C GLU A 97 -6.55 -12.37 -8.74
N GLN A 98 -5.75 -12.64 -9.76
CA GLN A 98 -4.60 -11.81 -10.11
C GLN A 98 -5.05 -10.40 -10.51
N ASP A 99 -6.10 -10.26 -11.32
CA ASP A 99 -6.64 -8.95 -11.70
C ASP A 99 -7.27 -8.22 -10.50
N GLY A 100 -8.00 -8.95 -9.68
CA GLY A 100 -8.53 -8.43 -8.43
C GLY A 100 -7.43 -7.99 -7.43
N TRP A 101 -6.32 -8.71 -7.36
CA TRP A 101 -5.17 -8.33 -6.54
C TRP A 101 -4.51 -7.05 -7.05
N GLN A 102 -4.37 -6.88 -8.37
CA GLN A 102 -3.86 -5.64 -8.97
C GLN A 102 -4.72 -4.45 -8.54
N TRP A 103 -6.04 -4.57 -8.63
CA TRP A 103 -6.98 -3.52 -8.22
C TRP A 103 -6.93 -3.23 -6.71
N LEU A 104 -6.95 -4.27 -5.89
CA LEU A 104 -6.92 -4.11 -4.43
C LEU A 104 -5.60 -3.47 -3.97
N SER A 105 -4.48 -3.79 -4.61
CA SER A 105 -3.18 -3.19 -4.35
C SER A 105 -3.13 -1.68 -4.66
N THR A 106 -3.89 -1.24 -5.67
CA THR A 106 -4.03 0.19 -6.03
C THR A 106 -4.90 0.95 -5.03
N THR A 107 -5.98 0.33 -4.56
CA THR A 107 -6.90 0.97 -3.61
C THR A 107 -6.38 0.90 -2.17
N GLY A 108 -5.61 -0.14 -1.85
CA GLY A 108 -5.01 -0.43 -0.54
C GLY A 108 -5.97 -1.03 0.48
N ARG A 109 -7.24 -0.63 0.44
CA ARG A 109 -8.30 -1.17 1.29
C ARG A 109 -9.66 -1.13 0.60
N ALA A 110 -10.48 -2.16 0.78
CA ALA A 110 -11.81 -2.19 0.20
C ALA A 110 -12.80 -3.05 1.01
N LYS A 111 -14.08 -2.72 0.94
CA LYS A 111 -15.17 -3.62 1.32
C LYS A 111 -15.39 -4.68 0.23
N SER A 112 -16.02 -5.80 0.59
CA SER A 112 -16.35 -6.85 -0.39
C SER A 112 -17.24 -6.34 -1.52
N SER A 113 -18.19 -5.45 -1.23
CA SER A 113 -19.08 -4.85 -2.23
C SER A 113 -18.34 -3.94 -3.21
N GLN A 114 -17.33 -3.19 -2.74
CA GLN A 114 -16.50 -2.34 -3.61
C GLN A 114 -15.66 -3.19 -4.55
N TYR A 115 -15.08 -4.28 -4.04
CA TYR A 115 -14.34 -5.24 -4.84
C TYR A 115 -15.25 -5.95 -5.86
N ALA A 116 -16.45 -6.38 -5.45
CA ALA A 116 -17.43 -7.00 -6.32
C ALA A 116 -17.79 -6.09 -7.50
N ALA A 117 -18.11 -4.83 -7.22
CA ALA A 117 -18.42 -3.82 -8.23
C ALA A 117 -17.23 -3.57 -9.17
N ALA A 118 -16.02 -3.42 -8.63
CA ALA A 118 -14.82 -3.17 -9.42
C ALA A 118 -14.44 -4.33 -10.34
N GLN A 119 -14.73 -5.56 -9.94
CA GLN A 119 -14.43 -6.77 -10.71
C GLN A 119 -15.63 -7.27 -11.53
N ALA A 120 -16.77 -6.59 -11.46
CA ALA A 120 -18.03 -7.01 -12.10
C ALA A 120 -18.42 -8.47 -11.78
N ILE A 121 -18.25 -8.88 -10.52
CA ILE A 121 -18.57 -10.22 -10.01
C ILE A 121 -19.63 -10.16 -8.92
N ASP A 122 -20.25 -11.30 -8.63
CA ASP A 122 -21.18 -11.39 -7.52
C ASP A 122 -20.46 -11.31 -6.16
N ASP A 123 -21.27 -10.97 -5.16
CA ASP A 123 -20.86 -10.71 -3.80
C ASP A 123 -20.29 -11.96 -3.08
N ARG A 124 -20.66 -13.17 -3.52
CA ARG A 124 -20.16 -14.44 -2.99
C ARG A 124 -18.77 -14.74 -3.56
N VAL A 125 -18.56 -14.56 -4.87
CA VAL A 125 -17.25 -14.71 -5.53
C VAL A 125 -16.27 -13.67 -5.01
N ALA A 126 -16.70 -12.41 -4.84
CA ALA A 126 -15.89 -11.36 -4.23
C ALA A 126 -15.37 -11.74 -2.84
N ARG A 127 -16.27 -12.22 -1.96
CA ARG A 127 -15.88 -12.71 -0.62
C ARG A 127 -14.92 -13.89 -0.70
N ARG A 128 -15.11 -14.79 -1.66
CA ARG A 128 -14.20 -15.93 -1.89
C ARG A 128 -12.79 -15.45 -2.24
N HIS A 129 -12.65 -14.56 -3.22
CA HIS A 129 -11.35 -13.99 -3.61
C HIS A 129 -10.67 -13.30 -2.42
N LEU A 130 -11.40 -12.42 -1.74
CA LEU A 130 -10.85 -11.65 -0.62
C LEU A 130 -10.47 -12.54 0.57
N ASN A 131 -11.23 -13.59 0.86
CA ASN A 131 -10.86 -14.56 1.89
C ASN A 131 -9.63 -15.38 1.47
N HIS A 132 -9.50 -15.72 0.20
CA HIS A 132 -8.32 -16.42 -0.31
C HIS A 132 -7.07 -15.54 -0.21
N PHE A 133 -7.16 -14.24 -0.50
CA PHE A 133 -6.07 -13.29 -0.25
C PHE A 133 -5.66 -13.24 1.22
N VAL A 134 -6.63 -13.33 2.15
CA VAL A 134 -6.34 -13.40 3.58
C VAL A 134 -5.63 -14.70 3.96
N GLN A 135 -6.08 -15.84 3.41
CA GLN A 135 -5.43 -17.15 3.62
C GLN A 135 -3.99 -17.16 3.12
N LEU A 136 -3.71 -16.49 2.01
CA LEU A 136 -2.38 -16.34 1.42
C LEU A 136 -1.52 -15.27 2.11
N GLY A 137 -2.03 -14.58 3.13
CA GLY A 137 -1.32 -13.51 3.84
C GLY A 137 -1.13 -12.22 3.04
N LEU A 138 -1.84 -12.05 1.91
CA LEU A 138 -1.80 -10.86 1.06
C LEU A 138 -2.65 -9.73 1.62
N ALA A 139 -3.75 -10.07 2.30
CA ALA A 139 -4.66 -9.11 2.91
C ALA A 139 -4.99 -9.49 4.34
N ARG A 140 -5.46 -8.53 5.13
CA ARG A 140 -6.02 -8.76 6.47
C ARG A 140 -7.42 -8.16 6.56
N LYS A 141 -8.25 -8.73 7.43
CA LYS A 141 -9.56 -8.17 7.77
C LYS A 141 -9.41 -7.14 8.88
N SER A 142 -10.08 -6.00 8.75
CA SER A 142 -10.27 -5.01 9.80
C SER A 142 -11.77 -4.67 9.96
N GLY A 143 -12.19 -4.34 11.18
CA GLY A 143 -13.60 -4.08 11.50
C GLY A 143 -14.45 -5.34 11.72
N ALA A 144 -15.76 -5.15 11.90
CA ALA A 144 -16.71 -6.23 12.20
C ALA A 144 -18.05 -6.06 11.46
N GLY A 145 -18.69 -7.17 11.11
CA GLY A 145 -19.99 -7.21 10.45
C GLY A 145 -20.02 -6.41 9.15
N LYS A 146 -20.97 -5.48 9.03
CA LYS A 146 -21.13 -4.57 7.87
C LYS A 146 -19.95 -3.61 7.63
N ASN A 147 -19.08 -3.48 8.62
CA ASN A 147 -17.89 -2.62 8.56
C ASN A 147 -16.60 -3.42 8.29
N THR A 148 -16.71 -4.69 7.89
CA THR A 148 -15.53 -5.48 7.50
C THR A 148 -14.88 -4.88 6.26
N VAL A 149 -13.59 -4.60 6.35
CA VAL A 149 -12.74 -4.11 5.28
C VAL A 149 -11.55 -5.05 5.12
N PHE A 150 -11.10 -5.23 3.89
CA PHE A 150 -9.90 -5.98 3.56
C PHE A 150 -8.79 -4.99 3.23
N GLU A 151 -7.65 -5.11 3.91
CA GLU A 151 -6.49 -4.22 3.79
C GLU A 151 -5.29 -5.01 3.29
N VAL A 152 -4.56 -4.45 2.32
CA VAL A 152 -3.32 -5.03 1.78
C VAL A 152 -2.26 -5.11 2.88
N VAL A 153 -1.59 -6.26 2.97
CA VAL A 153 -0.42 -6.46 3.83
C VAL A 153 0.83 -5.95 3.11
N PRO A 154 1.60 -5.01 3.70
CA PRO A 154 2.76 -4.38 3.05
C PRO A 154 3.92 -5.32 2.78
#